data_AF-A0A926HE48-F1
#
_entry.id   AF-A0A926HE48-F1
#
_cell.length_a   1.000
_cell.length_b   1.000
_cell.length_c   1.000
_cell.angle_alpha   90.00
_cell.angle_beta   90.00
_cell.angle_gamma   90.00
#
_symmetry.space_group_name_H-M   'P 1'
#
loop_
_entity.id
_entity.type
_entity.pdbx_description
1 polymer ?
#
loop_
_entity_poly.entity_id
_entity_poly.type
_entity_poly.pdbx_seq_one_letter_code
_entity_poly.pdbx_strand_id
1 'polypeptide(L)' 'MASLDWSLCPPVESVPGKMGGAWVLKGTRMPVSAIFENIEAGASIDNIMEWFDGLDREQVKAVIAFAARSLEKPPACAIV' A
#
# COMPACT_ATOMS: atom_id res chain seq x y z
N MET A 1 -5.38 12.53 -14.28
CA MET A 1 -4.48 11.59 -13.58
C MET A 1 -5.37 10.64 -12.79
N ALA A 2 -5.28 9.33 -13.01
CA ALA A 2 -5.98 8.38 -12.15
C ALA A 2 -5.35 8.49 -10.76
N SER A 3 -6.05 9.12 -9.82
CA SER A 3 -5.60 9.20 -8.44
C SER A 3 -5.94 7.87 -7.78
N LEU A 4 -4.94 7.20 -7.20
CA LEU A 4 -5.16 5.98 -6.43
C LEU A 4 -5.86 6.34 -5.12
N ASP A 5 -7.12 5.92 -5.00
CA ASP A 5 -7.91 6.15 -3.79
C ASP A 5 -7.60 5.08 -2.73
N TRP A 6 -6.60 5.37 -1.90
CA TRP A 6 -6.18 4.54 -0.79
C TRP A 6 -7.25 4.33 0.29
N SER A 7 -8.31 5.15 0.33
CA SER A 7 -9.43 4.93 1.28
C SER A 7 -10.18 3.62 1.02
N LEU A 8 -10.10 3.11 -0.21
CA LEU A 8 -10.68 1.83 -0.63
C LEU A 8 -9.80 0.62 -0.27
N CYS A 9 -8.63 0.84 0.31
CA CYS A 9 -7.69 -0.21 0.67
C CYS A 9 -7.88 -0.57 2.16
N PRO A 10 -8.49 -1.72 2.51
CA PRO A 10 -8.74 -2.11 3.89
C PRO A 10 -7.52 -2.14 4.83
N PRO A 11 -6.30 -2.53 4.39
CA PRO A 11 -5.14 -2.63 5.28
C PRO A 11 -4.52 -1.28 5.66
N VAL A 12 -4.93 -0.17 5.05
CA VAL A 12 -4.35 1.16 5.33
C VAL A 12 -5.34 2.05 6.07
N GLU A 13 -4.81 3.05 6.76
CA GLU A 13 -5.58 4.11 7.38
C GLU A 13 -4.86 5.44 7.19
N SER A 14 -5.62 6.53 7.16
CA SER A 14 -5.10 7.89 7.29
C SER A 14 -5.80 8.51 8.49
N VAL A 15 -5.01 8.92 9.49
CA VAL A 15 -5.51 9.57 10.70
C VAL A 15 -4.82 10.94 10.79
N PRO A 16 -5.54 12.07 10.87
CA PRO A 16 -4.95 13.41 10.87
C PRO A 16 -3.84 13.62 11.91
N GLY A 17 -3.93 12.95 13.07
CA GLY A 17 -2.91 13.00 14.13
C GLY A 17 -1.74 12.02 13.97
N LYS A 18 -1.73 11.16 12.95
CA LYS A 18 -0.73 10.10 12.74
C LYS A 18 0.10 10.43 11.51
N MET A 19 1.37 10.80 11.71
CA MET A 19 2.28 11.22 10.63
C MET A 19 1.69 12.31 9.71
N GLY A 20 0.95 13.27 10.30
CA GLY A 20 0.37 14.38 9.54
C GLY A 20 -0.71 13.98 8.53
N GLY A 21 -1.37 12.83 8.71
CA GLY A 21 -2.39 12.34 7.79
C GLY A 21 -1.85 11.50 6.63
N ALA A 22 -0.57 11.10 6.66
CA ALA A 22 -0.04 10.15 5.71
C ALA A 22 -0.81 8.81 5.76
N TRP A 23 -0.88 8.12 4.62
CA TRP A 23 -1.40 6.75 4.56
C TRP A 23 -0.42 5.80 5.21
N VAL A 24 -0.91 5.05 6.20
CA VAL A 24 -0.11 4.16 7.01
C VAL A 24 -0.77 2.80 7.07
N LEU A 25 0.01 1.76 7.32
CA LEU A 25 -0.56 0.46 7.64
C LEU A 25 -1.34 0.53 8.96
N LYS A 26 -2.55 -0.04 8.97
CA LYS A 26 -3.34 -0.18 10.18
C LYS A 26 -2.55 -0.88 11.27
N GLY A 27 -2.66 -0.36 12.49
CA GLY A 27 -1.97 -0.91 13.66
C GLY A 27 -0.48 -0.59 13.75
N THR A 28 0.12 0.05 12.73
CA THR A 28 1.55 0.39 12.74
C THR A 28 1.78 1.86 12.45
N ARG A 29 2.99 2.36 12.69
CA ARG A 29 3.40 3.71 12.26
C ARG A 29 4.18 3.66 10.94
N MET A 30 4.05 2.59 10.17
CA MET A 30 4.75 2.43 8.89
C MET A 30 3.97 3.15 7.77
N PRO A 31 4.54 4.18 7.12
CA PRO A 31 3.94 4.78 5.94
C PRO A 31 3.83 3.77 4.80
N VAL A 32 2.77 3.86 4.02
CA VAL A 32 2.62 3.06 2.80
C VAL A 32 3.74 3.38 1.81
N SER A 33 4.15 4.65 1.71
CA SER A 33 5.26 5.06 0.82
C SER A 33 6.57 4.36 1.17
N ALA A 34 6.87 4.22 2.46
CA ALA A 34 8.10 3.59 2.93
C ALA A 34 8.22 2.13 2.46
N ILE A 35 7.10 1.40 2.32
CA ILE A 35 7.13 0.04 1.76
C ILE A 35 7.64 0.07 0.32
N PHE A 36 7.09 0.96 -0.50
CA PHE A 36 7.50 1.09 -1.90
C PHE A 36 8.92 1.64 -2.04
N GLU A 37 9.32 2.60 -1.22
CA GLU A 37 10.69 3.14 -1.17
C GLU A 37 11.72 2.03 -0.84
N ASN A 38 11.39 1.14 0.10
CA ASN A 38 12.26 0.00 0.43
C ASN A 38 12.34 -1.00 -0.73
N ILE A 39 11.22 -1.29 -1.39
CA ILE A 39 11.20 -2.18 -2.57
C ILE A 39 12.00 -1.56 -3.72
N GLU A 40 11.87 -0.26 -3.95
CA GLU A 40 12.65 0.49 -4.95
C GLU A 40 14.16 0.44 -4.65
N ALA A 41 14.53 0.49 -3.37
CA ALA A 41 15.91 0.30 -2.91
C ALA A 41 16.41 -1.16 -3.01
N GLY A 42 15.58 -2.09 -3.50
CA GLY A 42 15.94 -3.50 -3.69
C GLY A 42 15.63 -4.42 -2.50
N ALA A 43 14.88 -3.95 -1.51
CA ALA A 43 14.45 -4.80 -0.39
C ALA A 43 13.36 -5.79 -0.83
N SER A 44 13.46 -7.03 -0.36
CA SER A 44 12.37 -8.00 -0.45
C SER A 44 11.32 -7.73 0.65
N ILE A 45 10.13 -8.32 0.51
CA ILE A 45 9.12 -8.28 1.57
C ILE A 45 9.68 -8.91 2.86
N ASP A 46 10.46 -9.99 2.75
CA ASP A 46 11.10 -10.63 3.90
C ASP A 46 12.01 -9.67 4.66
N ASN A 47 12.87 -8.92 3.95
CA ASN A 47 13.74 -7.91 4.55
C ASN A 47 12.92 -6.83 5.28
N ILE A 48 11.82 -6.37 4.68
CA ILE A 48 10.93 -5.37 5.30
C ILE A 48 10.29 -5.95 6.57
N MET A 49 9.91 -7.24 6.59
CA MET A 49 9.37 -7.88 7.80
C MET A 49 10.42 -8.00 8.90
N GLU A 50 11.69 -8.20 8.55
CA GLU A 50 12.79 -8.28 9.51
C GLU A 50 13.17 -6.91 10.10
N TRP A 51 13.05 -5.84 9.32
CA TRP A 51 13.44 -4.49 9.78
C TRP A 51 12.35 -3.77 10.56
N PHE A 52 11.09 -4.14 10.38
CA PHE A 52 9.95 -3.45 10.97
C PHE A 52 9.07 -4.41 11.77
N ASP A 53 9.17 -4.32 13.10
CA ASP A 53 8.34 -5.08 14.02
C ASP A 53 6.85 -4.73 13.89
N GLY A 54 6.00 -5.75 14.03
CA GLY A 54 4.54 -5.59 14.04
C GLY A 54 3.91 -5.43 12.66
N LEU A 55 4.67 -5.67 11.58
CA LEU A 55 4.10 -5.80 10.25
C LEU A 55 3.46 -7.17 10.04
N ASP A 56 2.28 -7.18 9.43
CA ASP A 56 1.68 -8.40 8.89
C ASP A 56 2.03 -8.51 7.39
N ARG A 57 2.62 -9.66 7.02
CA ARG A 57 2.99 -9.98 5.64
C ARG A 57 1.79 -9.90 4.70
N GLU A 58 0.63 -10.39 5.13
CA GLU A 58 -0.56 -10.40 4.29
C GLU A 58 -1.11 -8.98 4.10
N GLN A 59 -0.97 -8.14 5.12
CA GLN A 59 -1.28 -6.72 5.03
C GLN A 59 -0.41 -6.00 3.99
N VAL A 60 0.91 -6.25 3.98
CA VAL A 60 1.82 -5.67 2.98
C VAL A 60 1.51 -6.16 1.57
N LYS A 61 1.28 -7.47 1.40
CA LYS A 61 0.87 -8.03 0.10
C LYS A 61 -0.44 -7.43 -0.39
N ALA A 62 -1.41 -7.24 0.49
CA ALA A 62 -2.71 -6.66 0.12
C ALA A 62 -2.57 -5.21 -0.37
N VAL A 63 -1.68 -4.42 0.23
CA VAL A 63 -1.36 -3.05 -0.23
C VAL A 63 -0.73 -3.06 -1.63
N ILE A 64 0.26 -3.93 -1.85
CA ILE A 64 0.92 -4.07 -3.15
C ILE A 64 -0.07 -4.53 -4.22
N ALA A 65 -0.91 -5.52 -3.90
CA ALA A 65 -1.95 -6.03 -4.80
C ALA A 65 -3.01 -4.95 -5.12
N PHE A 66 -3.39 -4.14 -4.13
CA PHE A 66 -4.32 -3.03 -4.35
C PHE A 66 -3.74 -1.99 -5.33
N ALA A 67 -2.47 -1.59 -5.13
CA ALA A 67 -1.79 -0.69 -6.04
C ALA A 67 -1.70 -1.29 -7.45
N ALA A 68 -1.35 -2.58 -7.58
CA ALA A 68 -1.29 -3.26 -8.87
C ALA A 68 -2.66 -3.29 -9.58
N ARG A 69 -3.75 -3.59 -8.86
CA ARG A 69 -5.12 -3.59 -9.41
C ARG A 69 -5.56 -2.21 -9.90
N SER A 70 -5.07 -1.14 -9.29
CA SER A 70 -5.38 0.22 -9.75
C SER A 70 -4.83 0.56 -11.14
N LEU A 71 -3.88 -0.24 -11.63
CA LEU A 71 -3.31 -0.13 -12.96
C LEU A 71 -4.10 -0.93 -14.01
N GLU A 72 -5.07 -1.75 -13.59
CA GLU A 72 -5.92 -2.50 -14.51
C GLU A 72 -6.75 -1.53 -15.33
N LYS A 73 -6.56 -1.54 -16.65
CA LYS A 73 -7.42 -0.81 -17.57
C LYS A 73 -8.81 -1.44 -17.48
N PRO A 74 -9.91 -0.66 -17.31
CA PRO A 74 -11.24 -1.23 -17.45
C PRO A 74 -11.31 -1.94 -18.81
N PRO A 75 -11.98 -3.10 -18.91
CA PRO A 75 -12.08 -3.81 -20.17
C PRO A 75 -12.55 -2.80 -21.22
N ALA A 76 -11.77 -2.66 -22.29
CA ALA A 76 -12.14 -1.79 -23.40
C ALA A 76 -13.57 -2.18 -23.77
N CYS A 77 -14.47 -1.19 -23.73
CA CYS A 77 -15.89 -1.32 -24.01
C CYS A 77 -16.12 -2.45 -25.02
N ALA A 78 -16.82 -3.51 -24.60
CA ALA A 78 -17.41 -4.44 -25.54
C ALA A 78 -18.48 -3.64 -26.29
N ILE A 79 -18.06 -3.02 -27.39
CA ILE A 79 -18.93 -2.33 -28.33
C ILE A 79 -19.74 -3.44 -29.00
N VAL A 80 -21.00 -3.52 -28.59
CA VAL A 80 -22.03 -4.37 -29.19
C VAL A 80 -22.37 -3.87 -30.59
#